data_AF-A0A8T4MRI7-F1
#
_entry.id   AF-A0A8T4MRI7-F1
#
_cell.length_a   1.000
_cell.length_b   1.000
_cell.length_c   1.000
_cell.angle_alpha   90.00
_cell.angle_beta   90.00
_cell.angle_gamma   90.00
#
_symmetry.space_group_name_H-M   'P 1'
#
loop_
_entity.id
_entity.type
_entity.pdbx_description
1 polymer ?
#
loop_
_entity_poly.entity_id
_entity_poly.type
_entity_poly.pdbx_seq_one_letter_code
_entity_poly.pdbx_strand_id
1 'polypeptide(L)'
;MNKLIFIGDTHGFIKDFNKQKEIIEEYNPEFILAEQLQEISITNKDSYIKASKDQRFKEQAELMELCRKRDIKLIGIDFKDFGFDQRIQSIIKGEVHPTKKELAIIKGIVKERSKHHINMIKHFLLITSKPLIVIVGSWHLRKQSQLRKTFKKYLAIYPVDKKGNILTDSRKIENINYLEIIKS
;
A
#
# COMPACT_ATOMS: atom_id res chain seq x y z
N MET A 1 -16.73 -12.43 8.41
CA MET A 1 -15.93 -11.77 7.35
C MET A 1 -14.90 -10.86 8.02
N ASN A 2 -13.65 -10.83 7.55
CA ASN A 2 -12.62 -9.95 8.14
C ASN A 2 -12.92 -8.50 7.78
N LYS A 3 -12.97 -7.59 8.78
CA LYS A 3 -13.19 -6.16 8.54
C LYS A 3 -11.97 -5.45 7.94
N LEU A 4 -10.79 -6.07 8.01
CA LEU A 4 -9.53 -5.52 7.52
C LEU A 4 -8.88 -6.47 6.52
N ILE A 5 -8.57 -5.95 5.34
CA ILE A 5 -7.96 -6.69 4.25
C ILE A 5 -6.71 -5.93 3.79
N PHE A 6 -5.56 -6.58 3.89
CA PHE A 6 -4.31 -6.06 3.35
C PHE A 6 -4.06 -6.64 1.97
N ILE A 7 -3.70 -5.79 1.01
CA ILE A 7 -3.24 -6.19 -0.31
C ILE A 7 -1.80 -5.73 -0.47
N GLY A 8 -0.92 -6.67 -0.81
CA GLY A 8 0.47 -6.39 -1.15
C GLY A 8 0.59 -5.87 -2.57
N ASP A 9 1.27 -4.74 -2.70
CA ASP A 9 1.61 -4.10 -3.97
C ASP A 9 3.11 -4.24 -4.22
N THR A 10 3.52 -4.40 -5.48
CA THR A 10 4.94 -4.50 -5.87
C THR A 10 5.50 -3.20 -6.42
N HIS A 11 4.70 -2.14 -6.47
CA HIS A 11 5.08 -0.85 -7.03
C HIS A 11 5.48 -0.97 -8.51
N GLY A 12 4.64 -1.66 -9.29
CA GLY A 12 4.78 -1.76 -10.74
C GLY A 12 5.72 -2.85 -11.24
N PHE A 13 6.29 -3.70 -10.38
CA PHE A 13 7.09 -4.85 -10.83
C PHE A 13 6.24 -5.89 -11.56
N ILE A 14 4.97 -6.00 -11.18
CA ILE A 14 3.96 -6.85 -11.81
C ILE A 14 2.68 -6.06 -12.05
N LYS A 15 1.73 -6.65 -12.78
CA LYS A 15 0.40 -6.07 -12.94
C LYS A 15 -0.48 -6.35 -11.71
N ASP A 16 -0.19 -5.67 -10.59
CA ASP A 16 -0.90 -5.82 -9.31
C ASP A 16 -2.39 -5.49 -9.41
N PHE A 17 -2.75 -4.54 -10.28
CA PHE A 17 -4.12 -4.04 -10.41
C PHE A 17 -5.16 -5.14 -10.68
N ASN A 18 -4.81 -6.19 -11.44
CA ASN A 18 -5.78 -7.25 -11.74
C ASN A 18 -6.29 -7.94 -10.47
N LYS A 19 -5.38 -8.32 -9.56
CA LYS A 19 -5.75 -8.97 -8.31
C LYS A 19 -6.36 -7.97 -7.32
N GLN A 20 -5.88 -6.72 -7.30
CA GLN A 20 -6.51 -5.65 -6.52
C GLN A 20 -7.98 -5.47 -6.91
N LYS A 21 -8.27 -5.39 -8.22
CA LYS A 21 -9.63 -5.25 -8.76
C LYS A 21 -10.52 -6.41 -8.32
N GLU A 22 -10.06 -7.65 -8.48
CA GLU A 22 -10.80 -8.85 -8.04
C GLU A 22 -11.25 -8.75 -6.58
N ILE A 23 -10.32 -8.42 -5.67
CA ILE A 23 -10.59 -8.29 -4.24
C ILE A 23 -11.52 -7.10 -3.95
N ILE A 24 -11.31 -5.95 -4.60
CA ILE A 24 -12.16 -4.78 -4.43
C ILE A 24 -13.60 -5.07 -4.86
N GLU A 25 -13.78 -5.79 -5.96
CA GLU A 25 -15.10 -6.18 -6.47
C GLU A 25 -15.79 -7.22 -5.57
N GLU A 26 -15.04 -8.16 -5.01
CA GLU A 26 -15.56 -9.16 -4.06
C GLU A 26 -16.06 -8.51 -2.74
N TYR A 27 -15.25 -7.61 -2.17
CA TYR A 27 -15.51 -7.09 -0.82
C TYR A 27 -16.30 -5.76 -0.79
N ASN A 28 -16.41 -5.08 -1.93
CA ASN A 28 -17.19 -3.85 -2.09
C ASN A 28 -16.98 -2.82 -0.94
N PRO A 29 -15.74 -2.37 -0.70
CA PRO A 29 -15.42 -1.50 0.43
C PRO A 29 -16.02 -0.11 0.25
N GLU A 30 -16.17 0.63 1.36
CA GLU A 30 -16.42 2.09 1.29
C GLU A 30 -15.12 2.87 1.11
N PHE A 31 -14.06 2.40 1.78
CA PHE A 31 -12.76 3.05 1.80
C PHE A 31 -11.67 2.08 1.35
N ILE A 32 -10.75 2.60 0.54
CA ILE A 32 -9.47 1.96 0.24
C ILE A 32 -8.38 2.89 0.73
N LEU A 33 -7.46 2.36 1.52
CA LEU A 33 -6.25 3.05 1.95
C LEU A 33 -5.10 2.62 1.05
N ALA A 34 -4.36 3.55 0.43
CA ALA A 34 -3.28 3.21 -0.50
C ALA A 34 -1.99 3.97 -0.17
N GLU A 35 -0.90 3.23 0.05
CA GLU A 35 0.43 3.79 0.36
C GLU A 35 0.94 4.72 -0.75
N GLN A 36 0.85 4.28 -2.01
CA GLN A 36 1.43 5.02 -3.13
C GLN A 36 0.74 6.36 -3.45
N LEU A 37 -0.46 6.61 -2.89
CA LEU A 37 -1.13 7.91 -3.01
C LEU A 37 -0.61 8.97 -2.01
N GLN A 38 0.29 8.60 -1.10
CA GLN A 38 0.86 9.51 -0.11
C GLN A 38 -0.25 10.23 0.68
N GLU A 39 -0.32 11.56 0.64
CA GLU A 39 -1.30 12.37 1.38
C GLU A 39 -2.54 12.69 0.54
N ILE A 40 -2.63 12.18 -0.70
CA ILE A 40 -3.72 12.51 -1.62
C ILE A 40 -4.94 11.64 -1.35
N SER A 41 -6.09 12.29 -1.17
CA SER A 41 -7.38 11.63 -1.04
C SER A 41 -8.25 11.93 -2.25
N ILE A 42 -8.85 10.88 -2.81
CA ILE A 42 -9.76 10.91 -3.96
C ILE A 42 -11.12 10.43 -3.46
N THR A 43 -11.96 11.40 -3.12
CA THR A 43 -13.27 11.17 -2.50
C THR A 43 -14.43 11.70 -3.35
N ASN A 44 -14.12 12.38 -4.46
CA ASN A 44 -15.09 12.95 -5.38
C ASN A 44 -14.47 13.18 -6.76
N LYS A 45 -15.29 13.65 -7.70
CA LYS A 45 -14.87 13.91 -9.09
C LYS A 45 -13.73 14.93 -9.19
N ASP A 46 -13.75 15.99 -8.39
CA ASP A 46 -12.76 17.07 -8.49
C ASP A 46 -11.39 16.62 -7.99
N SER A 47 -11.34 15.90 -6.86
CA SER A 47 -10.11 15.30 -6.35
C SER A 47 -9.53 14.26 -7.33
N TYR A 48 -10.39 13.49 -8.00
CA TYR A 48 -9.96 12.60 -9.09
C TYR A 48 -9.37 13.35 -10.29
N ILE A 49 -10.02 14.42 -10.77
CA ILE A 49 -9.51 15.21 -11.91
C ILE A 49 -8.14 15.82 -11.56
N LYS A 50 -7.95 16.26 -10.31
CA LYS A 50 -6.67 16.77 -9.84
C LYS A 50 -5.61 15.67 -9.79
N ALA A 51 -5.92 14.52 -9.20
CA ALA A 51 -4.97 13.41 -9.04
C ALA A 51 -4.59 12.76 -10.38
N SER A 52 -5.54 12.59 -11.30
CA SER A 52 -5.31 11.97 -12.62
C SER A 52 -4.36 12.75 -13.53
N LYS A 53 -4.14 14.05 -13.27
CA LYS A 53 -3.17 14.88 -14.00
C LYS A 53 -1.75 14.75 -13.45
N ASP A 54 -1.59 14.19 -12.26
CA ASP A 54 -0.29 14.06 -11.60
C ASP A 54 0.43 12.80 -12.08
N GLN A 55 1.53 12.99 -12.82
CA GLN A 55 2.31 11.89 -13.40
C GLN A 55 2.89 10.94 -12.34
N ARG A 56 3.02 11.39 -11.08
CA ARG A 56 3.48 10.54 -9.98
C ARG A 56 2.54 9.37 -9.72
N PHE A 57 1.26 9.50 -10.08
CA PHE A 57 0.23 8.50 -9.80
C PHE A 57 -0.19 7.69 -11.04
N LYS A 58 0.64 7.68 -12.08
CA LYS A 58 0.32 6.99 -13.34
C LYS A 58 0.07 5.49 -13.15
N GLU A 59 0.82 4.84 -12.25
CA GLU A 59 0.66 3.42 -11.91
C GLU A 59 -0.67 3.14 -11.19
N GLN A 60 -1.23 4.12 -10.50
CA GLN A 60 -2.48 4.01 -9.74
C GLN A 60 -3.69 4.43 -10.58
N ALA A 61 -3.50 4.82 -11.85
CA ALA A 61 -4.58 5.33 -12.70
C ALA A 61 -5.77 4.37 -12.82
N GLU A 62 -5.49 3.07 -13.00
CA GLU A 62 -6.54 2.06 -13.09
C GLU A 62 -7.31 1.91 -11.76
N LEU A 63 -6.61 1.97 -10.61
CA LEU A 63 -7.22 1.94 -9.28
C LEU A 63 -8.07 3.20 -9.03
N MET A 64 -7.55 4.39 -9.35
CA MET A 64 -8.28 5.65 -9.22
C MET A 64 -9.57 5.63 -10.02
N GLU A 65 -9.53 5.13 -11.26
CA GLU A 65 -10.69 5.04 -12.12
C GLU A 65 -11.71 4.01 -11.62
N LEU A 66 -11.26 2.84 -11.14
CA LEU A 66 -12.13 1.84 -10.53
C LEU A 66 -12.87 2.42 -9.32
N CYS A 67 -12.14 3.06 -8.40
CA CYS A 67 -12.72 3.68 -7.20
C CYS A 67 -13.76 4.75 -7.57
N ARG A 68 -13.43 5.61 -8.55
CA ARG A 68 -14.36 6.64 -9.05
C ARG A 68 -15.65 6.03 -9.61
N LYS A 69 -15.56 4.97 -10.43
CA LYS A 69 -16.73 4.31 -11.03
C LYS A 69 -17.62 3.61 -9.99
N ARG A 70 -17.03 3.15 -8.90
CA ARG A 70 -17.70 2.40 -7.84
C ARG A 70 -18.08 3.26 -6.62
N ASP A 71 -17.84 4.57 -6.69
CA ASP A 71 -18.03 5.51 -5.57
C ASP A 71 -17.29 5.09 -4.28
N ILE A 72 -16.07 4.56 -4.45
CA ILE A 72 -15.18 4.17 -3.35
C ILE A 72 -14.24 5.33 -3.03
N LYS A 73 -14.13 5.68 -1.75
CA LYS A 73 -13.21 6.72 -1.26
C LYS A 73 -11.79 6.14 -1.20
N LEU A 74 -10.91 6.65 -2.04
CA LEU A 74 -9.52 6.20 -2.13
C LEU A 74 -8.61 7.21 -1.39
N ILE A 75 -8.02 6.77 -0.30
CA ILE A 75 -7.32 7.62 0.66
C ILE A 75 -5.83 7.26 0.68
N GLY A 76 -4.97 8.23 0.40
CA GLY A 76 -3.55 8.12 0.64
C GLY A 76 -3.23 8.04 2.13
N ILE A 77 -2.30 7.17 2.50
CA ILE A 77 -1.94 6.94 3.91
C ILE A 77 -0.46 7.12 4.23
N ASP A 78 0.33 7.68 3.33
CA ASP A 78 1.76 7.90 3.54
C ASP A 78 2.10 9.38 3.52
N PHE A 79 3.29 9.74 3.98
CA PHE A 79 3.76 11.11 3.91
C PHE A 79 4.09 11.51 2.48
N LYS A 80 4.02 12.81 2.21
CA LYS A 80 4.56 13.36 0.97
C LYS A 80 6.02 12.93 0.80
N ASP A 81 6.34 12.42 -0.38
CA ASP A 81 7.67 11.88 -0.73
C ASP A 81 8.17 10.84 0.30
N PHE A 82 7.24 10.13 0.94
CA PHE A 82 7.47 9.16 2.01
C PHE A 82 8.25 9.75 3.20
N GLY A 83 8.19 11.07 3.40
CA GLY A 83 8.94 11.78 4.44
C GLY A 83 10.46 11.84 4.18
N PHE A 84 10.91 11.55 2.96
CA PHE A 84 12.32 11.57 2.58
C PHE A 84 12.69 12.87 1.87
N ASP A 85 13.80 13.47 2.26
CA ASP A 85 14.45 14.51 1.46
C ASP A 85 15.10 13.93 0.19
N GLN A 86 15.54 14.79 -0.72
CA GLN A 86 16.17 14.37 -1.98
C GLN A 86 17.41 13.48 -1.77
N ARG A 87 18.19 13.74 -0.71
CA ARG A 87 19.41 13.00 -0.39
C ARG A 87 19.06 11.57 0.03
N ILE A 88 18.08 11.39 0.90
CA ILE A 88 17.59 10.08 1.34
C ILE A 88 16.90 9.33 0.20
N GLN A 89 16.13 10.02 -0.65
CA GLN A 89 15.53 9.40 -1.84
C GLN A 89 16.61 8.81 -2.77
N SER A 90 17.70 9.53 -2.98
CA SER A 90 18.83 9.06 -3.80
C SER A 90 19.49 7.81 -3.20
N ILE A 91 19.60 7.75 -1.86
CA ILE A 91 20.08 6.54 -1.15
C ILE A 91 19.16 5.35 -1.39
N ILE A 92 17.85 5.55 -1.25
CA ILE A 92 16.87 4.46 -1.39
C ILE A 92 16.83 3.93 -2.82
N LYS A 93 17.04 4.81 -3.81
CA LYS A 93 17.19 4.43 -5.23
C LYS A 93 18.54 3.75 -5.54
N GLY A 94 19.47 3.72 -4.59
CA GLY A 94 20.80 3.14 -4.78
C GLY A 94 21.77 4.02 -5.56
N GLU A 95 21.43 5.29 -5.79
CA GLU A 95 22.26 6.25 -6.53
C GLU A 95 23.47 6.71 -5.72
N VAL A 96 23.38 6.65 -4.38
CA VAL A 96 24.43 7.07 -3.46
C VAL A 96 24.53 6.15 -2.26
N HIS A 97 25.75 5.88 -1.80
CA HIS A 97 25.98 5.09 -0.59
C HIS A 97 25.59 5.86 0.69
N PRO A 98 24.93 5.20 1.65
CA PRO A 98 24.57 5.84 2.91
C PRO A 98 25.70 5.81 3.95
N THR A 99 25.77 6.86 4.75
CA THR A 99 26.51 6.90 6.01
C THR A 99 25.73 6.19 7.12
N LYS A 100 26.41 5.82 8.22
CA LYS A 100 25.76 5.27 9.42
C LYS A 100 24.67 6.21 9.99
N LYS A 101 24.89 7.53 9.94
CA LYS A 101 23.92 8.54 10.39
C LYS A 101 22.67 8.55 9.52
N GLU A 102 22.85 8.52 8.19
CA GLU A 102 21.72 8.47 7.24
C GLU A 102 20.92 7.16 7.39
N LEU A 103 21.57 6.02 7.63
CA LEU A 103 20.87 4.77 7.95
C LEU A 103 20.00 4.87 9.21
N ALA A 104 20.51 5.55 10.26
CA ALA A 104 19.74 5.79 11.47
C ALA A 104 18.53 6.70 11.22
N ILE A 105 18.70 7.75 10.39
CA ILE A 105 17.62 8.64 9.96
C ILE A 105 16.55 7.87 9.18
N ILE A 106 16.95 7.09 8.17
CA ILE A 106 16.03 6.24 7.38
C ILE A 106 15.23 5.31 8.28
N LYS A 107 15.89 4.67 9.26
CA LYS A 107 15.21 3.79 10.23
C LYS A 107 14.19 4.56 11.08
N GLY A 108 14.51 5.79 11.47
CA GLY A 108 13.59 6.70 12.15
C GLY A 108 12.36 7.01 11.30
N ILE A 109 12.56 7.42 10.06
CA ILE A 109 11.46 7.77 9.12
C ILE A 109 10.57 6.56 8.87
N VAL A 110 11.14 5.38 8.60
CA VAL A 110 10.38 4.13 8.39
C VAL A 110 9.53 3.77 9.62
N LYS A 111 10.03 4.04 10.84
CA LYS A 111 9.28 3.83 12.07
C LYS A 111 8.10 4.79 12.17
N GLU A 112 8.28 6.07 11.87
CA GLU A 112 7.21 7.06 11.90
C GLU A 112 6.16 6.80 10.81
N ARG A 113 6.57 6.44 9.58
CA ARG A 113 5.66 5.97 8.51
C ARG A 113 4.80 4.81 8.99
N SER A 114 5.42 3.79 9.59
CA SER A 114 4.69 2.63 10.10
C SER A 114 3.65 3.00 11.15
N LYS A 115 3.97 3.93 12.06
CA LYS A 115 3.01 4.43 13.06
C LYS A 115 1.87 5.21 12.40
N HIS A 116 2.19 6.05 11.43
CA HIS A 116 1.20 6.83 10.68
C HIS A 116 0.21 5.90 9.97
N HIS A 117 0.70 4.89 9.24
CA HIS A 117 -0.15 3.89 8.58
C HIS A 117 -1.07 3.20 9.60
N ILE A 118 -0.53 2.74 10.73
CA ILE A 118 -1.32 2.09 11.79
C ILE A 118 -2.43 3.00 12.30
N ASN A 119 -2.12 4.27 12.55
CA ASN A 119 -3.10 5.23 13.06
C ASN A 119 -4.20 5.52 12.03
N MET A 120 -3.84 5.69 10.76
CA MET A 120 -4.80 5.85 9.67
C MET A 120 -5.72 4.64 9.57
N ILE A 121 -5.18 3.42 9.54
CA ILE A 121 -5.97 2.19 9.47
C ILE A 121 -6.92 2.08 10.67
N LYS A 122 -6.45 2.37 11.89
CA LYS A 122 -7.30 2.37 13.09
C LYS A 122 -8.42 3.38 12.99
N HIS A 123 -8.15 4.59 12.53
CA HIS A 123 -9.15 5.63 12.34
C HIS A 123 -10.25 5.16 11.38
N PHE A 124 -9.87 4.66 10.20
CA PHE A 124 -10.85 4.23 9.19
C PHE A 124 -11.64 2.99 9.63
N LEU A 125 -11.03 2.06 10.37
CA LEU A 125 -11.75 0.92 10.95
C LEU A 125 -12.85 1.32 11.94
N LEU A 126 -12.73 2.47 12.60
CA LEU A 126 -13.74 2.98 13.53
C LEU A 126 -14.94 3.59 12.81
N ILE A 127 -14.73 4.23 11.65
CA ILE A 127 -15.78 5.01 10.98
C ILE A 127 -16.54 4.23 9.91
N THR A 128 -15.97 3.16 9.34
CA THR A 128 -16.66 2.37 8.31
C THR A 128 -17.37 1.16 8.89
N SER A 129 -18.53 0.82 8.33
CA SER A 129 -19.25 -0.44 8.59
C SER A 129 -18.90 -1.55 7.60
N LYS A 130 -18.29 -1.21 6.47
CA LYS A 130 -17.86 -2.14 5.41
C LYS A 130 -16.44 -2.68 5.66
N PRO A 131 -15.98 -3.71 4.93
CA PRO A 131 -14.57 -4.08 4.93
C PRO A 131 -13.69 -2.89 4.52
N LEU A 132 -12.57 -2.70 5.23
CA LEU A 132 -11.53 -1.75 4.90
C LEU A 132 -10.42 -2.48 4.14
N ILE A 133 -10.15 -2.03 2.91
CA ILE A 133 -9.02 -2.53 2.12
C ILE A 133 -7.84 -1.58 2.29
N VAL A 134 -6.65 -2.14 2.49
CA VAL A 134 -5.39 -1.42 2.68
C VAL A 134 -4.35 -1.97 1.72
N ILE A 135 -3.97 -1.17 0.73
CA ILE A 135 -2.97 -1.47 -0.28
C ILE A 135 -1.64 -0.85 0.16
N VAL A 136 -0.66 -1.70 0.46
CA VAL A 136 0.68 -1.31 0.92
C VAL A 136 1.74 -2.10 0.16
N GLY A 137 2.95 -1.57 0.08
CA GLY A 137 4.08 -2.30 -0.47
C GLY A 137 4.22 -3.65 0.22
N SER A 138 4.41 -4.71 -0.56
CA SER A 138 4.42 -6.11 -0.08
C SER A 138 5.43 -6.32 1.05
N TRP A 139 6.53 -5.56 1.07
CA TRP A 139 7.48 -5.54 2.18
C TRP A 139 6.80 -5.32 3.54
N HIS A 140 5.79 -4.46 3.63
CA HIS A 140 5.01 -4.19 4.85
C HIS A 140 4.15 -5.38 5.32
N LEU A 141 4.03 -6.46 4.54
CA LEU A 141 3.25 -7.66 4.88
C LEU A 141 4.11 -8.88 5.24
N ARG A 142 5.43 -8.72 5.31
CA ARG A 142 6.33 -9.77 5.87
C ARG A 142 5.94 -10.13 7.30
N LYS A 143 6.20 -11.38 7.70
CA LYS A 143 5.78 -11.95 9.02
C LYS A 143 6.14 -11.07 10.22
N GLN A 144 7.26 -10.36 10.15
CA GLN A 144 7.80 -9.55 11.24
C GLN A 144 7.39 -8.06 11.21
N SER A 145 6.57 -7.65 10.22
CA SER A 145 6.15 -6.26 10.05
C SER A 145 5.33 -5.74 11.24
N GLN A 146 5.39 -4.42 11.45
CA GLN A 146 4.59 -3.77 12.50
C GLN A 146 3.09 -3.90 12.23
N LEU A 147 2.64 -3.75 10.98
CA LEU A 147 1.23 -3.93 10.62
C LEU A 147 0.68 -5.29 11.09
N ARG A 148 1.36 -6.39 10.74
CA ARG A 148 0.92 -7.74 11.12
C ARG A 148 1.04 -8.03 12.61
N LYS A 149 1.93 -7.35 13.32
CA LYS A 149 2.06 -7.46 14.78
C LYS A 149 0.93 -6.70 15.49
N THR A 150 0.55 -5.54 14.98
CA THR A 150 -0.47 -4.66 15.55
C THR A 150 -1.89 -5.19 15.35
N PHE A 151 -2.26 -5.55 14.12
CA PHE A 151 -3.62 -6.03 13.82
C PHE A 151 -3.72 -7.54 14.05
N LYS A 152 -4.78 -7.98 14.73
CA LYS A 152 -4.99 -9.40 15.08
C LYS A 152 -6.02 -10.12 14.21
N LYS A 153 -6.95 -9.37 13.61
CA LYS A 153 -8.03 -9.90 12.76
C LYS A 153 -7.93 -9.28 11.38
N TYR A 154 -7.35 -10.02 10.42
CA TYR A 154 -7.18 -9.54 9.06
C TYR A 154 -7.06 -10.69 8.05
N LEU A 155 -7.37 -10.37 6.80
CA LEU A 155 -6.94 -11.12 5.62
C LEU A 155 -5.76 -10.37 5.00
N ALA A 156 -4.68 -11.06 4.64
CA ALA A 156 -3.57 -10.49 3.88
C ALA A 156 -3.38 -11.28 2.60
N ILE A 157 -3.39 -10.59 1.47
CA ILE A 157 -3.21 -11.16 0.14
C ILE A 157 -2.02 -10.46 -0.50
N TYR A 158 -0.99 -11.21 -0.90
CA TYR A 158 0.21 -10.60 -1.48
C TYR A 158 0.91 -11.54 -2.45
N PRO A 159 1.63 -10.97 -3.43
CA PRO A 159 2.34 -11.76 -4.44
C PRO A 159 3.53 -12.50 -3.82
N VAL A 160 3.74 -13.73 -4.27
CA VAL A 160 4.82 -14.63 -3.83
C VAL A 160 5.54 -15.29 -5.00
N ASP A 161 6.81 -15.65 -4.78
CA ASP A 161 7.56 -16.48 -5.71
C ASP A 161 7.09 -17.96 -5.70
N LYS A 162 7.69 -18.79 -6.55
CA LYS A 162 7.38 -20.24 -6.62
C LYS A 162 7.64 -21.01 -5.31
N LYS A 163 8.44 -20.44 -4.40
CA LYS A 163 8.75 -21.03 -3.08
C LYS A 163 7.85 -20.48 -1.98
N GLY A 164 6.90 -19.60 -2.31
CA GLY A 164 5.99 -18.96 -1.35
C GLY A 164 6.61 -17.78 -0.59
N ASN A 165 7.78 -17.28 -1.02
CA ASN A 165 8.38 -16.09 -0.43
C ASN A 165 7.71 -14.85 -0.98
N ILE A 166 7.44 -13.88 -0.10
CA ILE A 166 6.86 -12.60 -0.47
C ILE A 166 7.74 -11.86 -1.48
N LEU A 167 7.11 -11.34 -2.54
CA LEU A 167 7.79 -10.55 -3.55
C LEU A 167 8.01 -9.13 -3.04
N THR A 168 9.26 -8.71 -2.96
CA THR A 168 9.66 -7.37 -2.48
C THR A 168 10.68 -6.69 -3.38
N ASP A 169 11.02 -7.30 -4.51
CA ASP A 169 12.03 -6.81 -5.45
C ASP A 169 11.65 -7.14 -6.90
N SER A 170 12.30 -6.45 -7.84
CA SER A 170 11.98 -6.42 -9.28
C SER A 170 12.65 -7.53 -10.10
N ARG A 171 13.04 -8.65 -9.48
CA ARG A 171 13.65 -9.77 -10.22
C ARG A 171 12.68 -10.26 -11.31
N LYS A 172 13.21 -10.72 -12.46
CA LYS A 172 12.39 -11.32 -13.52
C LYS A 172 11.63 -12.52 -12.95
N ILE A 173 10.32 -12.39 -12.78
CA ILE A 173 9.44 -13.41 -12.22
C ILE A 173 8.52 -13.89 -13.34
N GLU A 174 8.71 -15.13 -13.78
CA GLU A 174 7.95 -15.69 -14.90
C GLU A 174 6.61 -16.32 -14.49
N ASN A 175 6.29 -16.40 -13.20
CA ASN A 175 5.01 -16.89 -12.70
C ASN A 175 4.71 -16.28 -11.33
N ILE A 176 3.64 -15.51 -11.21
CA ILE A 176 3.25 -14.85 -9.97
C ILE A 176 2.09 -15.61 -9.34
N ASN A 177 2.28 -16.08 -8.12
CA ASN A 177 1.21 -16.61 -7.29
C ASN A 177 0.83 -15.56 -6.23
N TYR A 178 -0.37 -15.66 -5.69
CA TYR A 178 -0.79 -14.88 -4.52
C TYR A 178 -0.98 -15.81 -3.33
N LEU A 179 -0.46 -15.41 -2.18
CA LEU A 179 -0.69 -16.09 -0.92
C LEU A 179 -1.75 -15.34 -0.13
N GLU A 180 -2.72 -16.08 0.41
CA GLU A 180 -3.75 -15.57 1.30
C GLU A 180 -3.49 -16.05 2.72
N ILE A 181 -3.43 -15.12 3.67
CA ILE A 181 -3.27 -15.42 5.08
C ILE A 181 -4.43 -14.83 5.85
N ILE A 182 -5.19 -15.70 6.51
CA ILE A 182 -6.22 -15.33 7.46
C ILE A 182 -5.60 -15.36 8.86
N LYS A 183 -5.67 -14.24 9.55
CA LYS A 183 -5.38 -14.15 10.99
C LYS A 183 -6.68 -13.85 11.71
N SER A 184 -7.11 -14.80 12.54
CA SER A 184 -8.30 -14.76 13.40
C SER A 184 -7.96 -14.42 14.85
#